data_AF-A0A3B9BNR2-F1
#
_entry.id   AF-A0A3B9BNR2-F1
#
_cell.length_a   1.000
_cell.length_b   1.000
_cell.length_c   1.000
_cell.angle_alpha   90.00
_cell.angle_beta   90.00
_cell.angle_gamma   90.00
#
_symmetry.space_group_name_H-M   'P 1'
#
loop_
_entity.id
_entity.type
_entity.pdbx_description
1 polymer ?
#
loop_
_entity_poly.entity_id
_entity_poly.type
_entity_poly.pdbx_seq_one_letter_code
_entity_poly.pdbx_strand_id
1 'polypeptide(L)'
;EMAARAQPRAHLALIERLQNINTTIEKAIIQNDAVGYIRTNLEFHRTLYLRAQAPAMLAMVETVWLQMGPTMSALYARLQRPNAAGNHRTAIAALRAGDEPGLKLAIRADVTQGLRMLSA
;
A
#
# COMPACT_ATOMS: atom_id res chain seq x y z
N GLU A 1 -3.45 8.76 -8.54
CA GLU A 1 -4.87 8.94 -8.91
C GLU A 1 -5.84 8.32 -7.92
N MET A 2 -5.88 6.98 -7.75
CA MET A 2 -6.82 6.31 -6.82
C MET A 2 -6.77 6.86 -5.38
N ALA A 3 -5.57 7.10 -4.84
CA ALA A 3 -5.41 7.65 -3.49
C ALA A 3 -6.00 9.07 -3.34
N ALA A 4 -5.81 9.93 -4.34
CA ALA A 4 -6.37 11.28 -4.35
C ALA A 4 -7.91 11.24 -4.36
N ARG A 5 -8.50 10.38 -5.20
CA ARG A 5 -9.96 10.17 -5.24
C ARG A 5 -10.53 9.63 -3.94
N ALA A 6 -9.75 8.82 -3.22
CA ALA A 6 -10.15 8.24 -1.94
C ALA A 6 -10.10 9.26 -0.78
N GLN A 7 -9.21 10.24 -0.84
CA GLN A 7 -8.90 11.17 0.26
C GLN A 7 -10.14 11.91 0.81
N PRO A 8 -11.06 12.47 -0.02
CA PRO A 8 -12.23 13.17 0.50
C PRO A 8 -13.19 12.30 1.31
N ARG A 9 -13.06 10.97 1.19
CA ARG A 9 -13.90 9.95 1.83
C ARG A 9 -13.12 9.15 2.89
N ALA A 10 -11.90 9.58 3.21
CA ALA A 10 -11.03 8.94 4.17
C ALA A 10 -11.29 9.47 5.59
N HIS A 11 -12.43 9.08 6.15
CA HIS A 11 -12.79 9.44 7.53
C HIS A 11 -11.92 8.71 8.56
N LEU A 12 -11.98 9.16 9.82
CA LEU A 12 -11.13 8.68 10.91
C LEU A 12 -11.10 7.14 11.04
N ALA A 13 -12.25 6.48 10.90
CA ALA A 13 -12.34 5.01 10.95
C ALA A 13 -11.54 4.30 9.84
N LEU A 14 -11.46 4.88 8.64
CA LEU A 14 -10.60 4.36 7.57
C LEU A 14 -9.12 4.53 7.93
N ILE A 15 -8.77 5.70 8.44
CA ILE A 15 -7.39 6.03 8.83
C ILE A 15 -6.90 5.08 9.94
N GLU A 16 -7.75 4.81 10.93
CA GLU A 16 -7.46 3.83 12.00
C GLU A 16 -7.30 2.42 11.44
N ARG A 17 -8.17 2.01 10.50
CA ARG A 17 -8.02 0.71 9.82
C ARG A 17 -6.70 0.62 9.06
N LEU A 18 -6.32 1.65 8.31
CA LEU A 18 -5.05 1.71 7.59
C LEU A 18 -3.85 1.65 8.55
N GLN A 19 -3.95 2.30 9.71
CA GLN A 19 -2.92 2.24 10.75
C GLN A 19 -2.77 0.80 11.29
N ASN A 20 -3.87 0.13 11.61
CA ASN A 20 -3.85 -1.25 12.11
C ASN A 20 -3.27 -2.24 11.09
N ILE A 21 -3.63 -2.07 9.80
CA ILE A 21 -3.03 -2.85 8.72
C ILE A 21 -1.52 -2.57 8.64
N ASN A 22 -1.10 -1.30 8.72
CA ASN A 22 0.32 -0.96 8.68
C ASN A 22 1.12 -1.58 9.85
N THR A 23 0.57 -1.60 11.06
CA THR A 23 1.19 -2.32 12.19
C THR A 23 1.31 -3.82 11.93
N THR A 24 0.36 -4.42 11.20
CA THR A 24 0.43 -5.84 10.82
C THR A 24 1.52 -6.07 9.77
N ILE A 25 1.67 -5.16 8.81
CA ILE A 25 2.77 -5.15 7.84
C ILE A 25 4.12 -5.08 8.55
N GLU A 26 4.28 -4.17 9.52
CA GLU A 26 5.51 -4.02 10.31
C GLU A 26 5.87 -5.33 11.03
N LYS A 27 4.89 -6.02 11.61
CA LYS A 27 5.10 -7.34 12.23
C LYS A 27 5.55 -8.40 11.21
N ALA A 28 4.92 -8.46 10.05
CA ALA A 28 5.29 -9.41 8.99
C ALA A 28 6.71 -9.15 8.47
N ILE A 29 7.13 -7.88 8.38
CA ILE A 29 8.51 -7.51 8.05
C ILE A 29 9.48 -8.06 9.10
N ILE A 30 9.24 -7.81 10.39
CA ILE A 30 10.10 -8.28 11.50
C ILE A 30 10.21 -9.81 11.53
N GLN A 31 9.11 -10.50 11.24
CA GLN A 31 9.03 -11.97 11.24
C GLN A 31 9.58 -12.62 9.96
N ASN A 32 10.00 -11.84 8.96
CA ASN A 32 10.35 -12.32 7.62
C ASN A 32 9.22 -13.15 6.96
N ASP A 33 7.96 -12.84 7.27
CA ASP A 33 6.78 -13.48 6.68
C ASP A 33 6.45 -12.81 5.34
N ALA A 34 7.03 -13.33 4.25
CA ALA A 34 6.81 -12.81 2.91
C ALA A 34 5.34 -12.85 2.46
N VAL A 35 4.64 -13.93 2.79
CA VAL A 35 3.24 -14.13 2.39
C VAL A 35 2.33 -13.19 3.18
N GLY A 36 2.52 -13.11 4.49
CA GLY A 36 1.80 -12.18 5.36
C GLY A 36 2.04 -10.72 4.96
N TYR A 37 3.29 -10.38 4.63
CA TYR A 37 3.65 -9.06 4.13
C TYR A 37 2.89 -8.69 2.86
N ILE A 38 2.91 -9.54 1.83
CA ILE A 38 2.23 -9.24 0.55
C ILE A 38 0.73 -9.12 0.74
N ARG A 39 0.12 -10.06 1.48
CA ARG A 39 -1.31 -10.04 1.76
C ARG A 39 -1.73 -8.72 2.43
N THR A 40 -0.99 -8.31 3.46
CA THR A 40 -1.33 -7.11 4.24
C THR A 40 -0.97 -5.81 3.51
N ASN A 41 0.10 -5.80 2.68
CA ASN A 41 0.41 -4.69 1.79
C ASN A 41 -0.70 -4.47 0.75
N LEU A 42 -1.17 -5.54 0.10
CA LEU A 42 -2.31 -5.45 -0.83
C LEU A 42 -3.59 -5.00 -0.11
N GLU A 43 -3.84 -5.51 1.11
CA GLU A 43 -4.99 -5.09 1.93
C GLU A 43 -4.95 -3.58 2.23
N PHE A 44 -3.78 -3.02 2.54
CA PHE A 44 -3.61 -1.59 2.79
C PHE A 44 -4.06 -0.75 1.59
N HIS A 45 -3.51 -1.05 0.41
CA HIS A 45 -3.84 -0.32 -0.81
C HIS A 45 -5.30 -0.52 -1.22
N ARG A 46 -5.82 -1.75 -1.16
CA ARG A 46 -7.22 -2.05 -1.50
C ARG A 46 -8.18 -1.32 -0.57
N THR A 47 -7.90 -1.30 0.74
CA THR A 47 -8.70 -0.59 1.75
C THR A 47 -8.83 0.90 1.43
N LEU A 48 -7.73 1.55 1.02
CA LEU A 48 -7.75 2.93 0.57
C LEU A 48 -8.51 3.09 -0.75
N TYR A 49 -8.20 2.26 -1.76
CA TYR A 49 -8.72 2.41 -3.12
C TYR A 49 -10.21 2.11 -3.26
N LEU A 50 -10.79 1.30 -2.37
CA LEU A 50 -12.25 1.10 -2.30
C LEU A 50 -13.01 2.40 -2.04
N ARG A 51 -12.36 3.42 -1.46
CA ARG A 51 -12.97 4.75 -1.26
C ARG A 51 -12.84 5.68 -2.46
N ALA A 52 -12.12 5.28 -3.51
CA ALA A 52 -11.91 6.12 -4.69
C ALA A 52 -13.15 6.27 -5.59
N GLN A 53 -14.19 5.44 -5.41
CA GLN A 53 -15.40 5.41 -6.27
C GLN A 53 -15.07 5.30 -7.77
N ALA A 54 -14.03 4.53 -8.11
CA ALA A 54 -13.55 4.36 -9.48
C ALA A 54 -13.45 2.86 -9.83
N PRO A 55 -14.58 2.15 -10.05
CA PRO A 55 -14.61 0.69 -10.18
C PRO A 55 -13.76 0.17 -11.33
N ALA A 56 -13.76 0.84 -12.50
CA ALA A 56 -12.92 0.45 -13.63
C ALA A 56 -11.41 0.55 -13.31
N MET A 57 -11.00 1.61 -12.61
CA MET A 57 -9.60 1.77 -12.19
C MET A 57 -9.19 0.76 -11.12
N LEU A 58 -10.09 0.47 -10.18
CA LEU A 58 -9.86 -0.55 -9.16
C LEU A 58 -9.66 -1.94 -9.81
N ALA A 59 -10.51 -2.31 -10.76
CA ALA A 59 -10.39 -3.58 -11.49
C ALA A 59 -9.06 -3.69 -12.26
N MET A 60 -8.61 -2.61 -12.92
CA MET A 60 -7.30 -2.57 -13.57
C MET A 60 -6.15 -2.79 -12.57
N VAL A 61 -6.18 -2.09 -11.44
CA VAL A 61 -5.15 -2.23 -10.39
C VAL A 61 -5.12 -3.65 -9.82
N GLU A 62 -6.29 -4.22 -9.53
CA GLU A 62 -6.41 -5.59 -9.01
C GLU A 62 -5.90 -6.63 -10.02
N THR A 63 -6.13 -6.42 -11.31
CA THR A 63 -5.61 -7.29 -12.38
C THR A 63 -4.09 -7.27 -12.41
N VAL A 64 -3.49 -6.07 -12.34
CA VAL A 64 -2.02 -5.92 -12.29
C VAL A 64 -1.45 -6.57 -11.03
N TRP A 65 -2.10 -6.42 -9.87
CA TRP A 65 -1.67 -7.09 -8.64
C TRP A 65 -1.71 -8.61 -8.73
N LEU A 66 -2.77 -9.19 -9.31
CA LEU A 66 -2.88 -10.63 -9.51
C LEU A 66 -1.74 -11.18 -10.39
N GLN A 67 -1.39 -10.45 -11.45
CA GLN A 67 -0.28 -10.83 -12.33
C GLN A 67 1.08 -10.75 -11.63
N MET A 68 1.28 -9.79 -10.73
CA MET A 68 2.55 -9.57 -10.03
C MET A 68 2.72 -10.40 -8.74
N GLY A 69 1.63 -10.97 -8.19
CA GLY A 69 1.63 -11.62 -6.87
C GLY A 69 2.75 -12.66 -6.66
N PRO A 70 2.86 -13.70 -7.52
CA PRO A 70 3.92 -14.71 -7.39
C PRO A 70 5.33 -14.13 -7.48
N THR A 71 5.55 -13.20 -8.42
CA THR A 71 6.85 -12.54 -8.63
C THR A 71 7.26 -11.72 -7.41
N MET A 72 6.35 -10.92 -6.85
CA MET A 72 6.62 -10.12 -5.65
C MET A 72 6.89 -11.01 -4.44
N SER A 73 6.21 -12.17 -4.32
CA SER A 73 6.45 -13.14 -3.23
C SER A 73 7.84 -13.73 -3.26
N ALA A 74 8.30 -14.16 -4.43
CA ALA A 74 9.66 -14.66 -4.59
C ALA A 74 10.71 -13.57 -4.32
N LEU A 75 10.48 -12.35 -4.81
CA LEU A 75 11.41 -11.23 -4.62
C LEU A 75 11.51 -10.78 -3.16
N TYR A 76 10.38 -10.70 -2.46
CA TYR A 76 10.39 -10.30 -1.06
C TYR A 76 11.11 -11.32 -0.17
N ALA A 77 10.89 -12.60 -0.42
CA ALA A 77 11.59 -13.68 0.29
C ALA A 77 13.13 -13.58 0.10
N ARG A 78 13.59 -13.08 -1.05
CA ARG A 78 15.02 -12.92 -1.36
C ARG A 78 15.64 -11.63 -0.85
N LEU A 79 14.96 -10.50 -1.04
CA LEU A 79 15.60 -9.18 -0.97
C LEU A 79 15.35 -8.42 0.34
N GLN A 80 14.35 -8.81 1.16
CA GLN A 80 13.86 -8.10 2.35
C GLN A 80 13.51 -6.61 2.08
N ARG A 81 12.36 -6.13 2.55
CA ARG A 81 11.94 -4.73 2.33
C ARG A 81 11.90 -3.93 3.64
N PRO A 82 12.98 -3.26 4.04
CA PRO A 82 13.01 -2.56 5.32
C PRO A 82 12.13 -1.29 5.36
N ASN A 83 11.71 -0.71 4.22
CA ASN A 83 11.12 0.65 4.20
C ASN A 83 9.68 0.77 3.68
N ALA A 84 8.95 -0.34 3.46
CA ALA A 84 7.53 -0.26 3.04
C ALA A 84 6.64 0.47 4.06
N ALA A 85 6.85 0.17 5.34
CA ALA A 85 6.11 0.79 6.44
C ALA A 85 6.34 2.32 6.52
N GLY A 86 7.49 2.82 6.04
CA GLY A 86 7.80 4.25 6.03
C GLY A 86 6.83 5.05 5.16
N ASN A 87 6.68 4.67 3.89
CA ASN A 87 5.78 5.37 2.97
C ASN A 87 4.32 5.25 3.38
N HIS A 88 3.92 4.11 3.95
CA HIS A 88 2.57 3.93 4.50
C HIS A 88 2.29 4.88 5.66
N ARG A 89 3.24 5.06 6.59
CA ARG A 89 3.11 6.07 7.67
C ARG A 89 2.97 7.47 7.12
N THR A 90 3.74 7.83 6.10
CA THR A 90 3.61 9.13 5.42
C THR A 90 2.23 9.29 4.76
N ALA A 91 1.72 8.25 4.10
CA ALA A 91 0.38 8.27 3.51
C ALA A 91 -0.72 8.44 4.57
N ILE A 92 -0.61 7.74 5.70
CA ILE A 92 -1.55 7.88 6.84
C ILE A 92 -1.50 9.30 7.42
N ALA A 93 -0.30 9.86 7.60
CA ALA A 93 -0.13 11.23 8.09
C ALA A 93 -0.75 12.25 7.13
N ALA A 94 -0.54 12.09 5.82
CA ALA A 94 -1.16 12.93 4.80
C ALA A 94 -2.69 12.84 4.81
N LEU A 95 -3.25 11.65 4.99
CA LEU A 95 -4.71 11.47 5.15
C LEU A 95 -5.24 12.22 6.38
N ARG A 96 -4.54 12.15 7.52
CA ARG A 96 -4.94 12.89 8.74
C ARG A 96 -4.87 14.41 8.56
N ALA A 97 -3.87 14.89 7.83
CA ALA A 97 -3.66 16.31 7.57
C ALA A 97 -4.54 16.88 6.45
N GLY A 98 -5.26 16.03 5.71
CA GLY A 98 -5.97 16.47 4.52
C GLY A 98 -5.06 16.80 3.32
N ASP A 99 -3.81 16.35 3.35
CA ASP A 99 -2.76 16.68 2.38
C ASP A 99 -2.83 15.74 1.15
N GLU A 100 -3.66 16.09 0.17
CA GLU A 100 -3.77 15.32 -1.08
C GLU A 100 -2.42 15.22 -1.85
N PRO A 101 -1.64 16.31 -2.04
CA PRO A 101 -0.32 16.22 -2.66
C PRO A 101 0.64 15.25 -1.94
N GLY A 102 0.74 15.34 -0.62
CA GLY A 102 1.56 14.44 0.20
C GLY A 102 1.13 12.99 0.11
N LEU A 103 -0.19 12.73 0.10
CA LEU A 103 -0.74 11.39 -0.09
C LEU A 103 -0.35 10.80 -1.46
N LYS A 104 -0.47 11.59 -2.53
CA LYS A 104 -0.09 11.16 -3.89
C LYS A 104 1.40 10.83 -3.96
N LEU A 105 2.24 11.65 -3.34
CA LEU A 105 3.67 11.44 -3.30
C LEU A 105 4.02 10.17 -2.52
N ALA A 106 3.46 9.99 -1.33
CA ALA A 106 3.71 8.83 -0.48
C ALA A 106 3.33 7.51 -1.18
N ILE A 107 2.14 7.45 -1.80
CA ILE A 107 1.69 6.26 -2.53
C ILE A 107 2.54 6.00 -3.78
N ARG A 108 2.93 7.05 -4.51
CA ARG A 108 3.81 6.91 -5.68
C ARG A 108 5.18 6.38 -5.28
N ALA A 109 5.75 6.90 -4.19
CA ALA A 109 7.04 6.47 -3.67
C ALA A 109 7.00 5.00 -3.25
N ASP A 110 5.93 4.59 -2.56
CA ASP A 110 5.73 3.19 -2.15
C ASP A 110 5.72 2.22 -3.34
N VAL A 111 4.86 2.48 -4.32
CA VAL A 111 4.72 1.61 -5.51
C VAL A 111 6.02 1.60 -6.32
N THR A 112 6.64 2.76 -6.53
CA THR A 112 7.89 2.87 -7.29
C THR A 112 9.02 2.09 -6.61
N GLN A 113 9.11 2.17 -5.29
CA GLN A 113 10.10 1.40 -4.54
C GLN A 113 9.85 -0.11 -4.65
N GLY A 114 8.58 -0.55 -4.59
CA GLY A 114 8.23 -1.96 -4.83
C GLY A 114 8.64 -2.43 -6.22
N LEU A 115 8.36 -1.64 -7.26
CA LEU A 115 8.71 -1.99 -8.64
C LEU A 115 10.23 -2.04 -8.89
N ARG A 116 11.04 -1.23 -8.20
CA ARG A 116 12.52 -1.32 -8.30
C ARG A 116 13.10 -2.66 -7.87
N MET A 117 12.36 -3.46 -7.09
CA MET A 117 12.76 -4.82 -6.74
C MET A 117 12.74 -5.76 -7.97
N LEU A 118 11.94 -5.45 -9.00
CA LEU A 118 11.89 -6.24 -10.23
C LEU A 118 13.15 -6.05 -11.09
N SER A 119 13.87 -4.95 -10.90
CA SER A 119 15.11 -4.62 -11.61
C SER A 119 16.39 -5.02 -10.85
N ALA A 120 16.26 -5.70 -9.71
CA ALA A 120 17.36 -6.06 -8.81
C ALA A 120 17.67 -7.57 -8.84
#